data_AF-A0A7K3D0U7-F1
#
_entry.id   AF-A0A7K3D0U7-F1
#
_cell.length_a   1.000
_cell.length_b   1.000
_cell.length_c   1.000
_cell.angle_alpha   90.00
_cell.angle_beta   90.00
_cell.angle_gamma   90.00
#
_symmetry.space_group_name_H-M   'P 1'
#
loop_
_entity.id
_entity.type
_entity.pdbx_description
1 polymer ?
#
loop_
_entity_poly.entity_id
_entity_poly.type
_entity_poly.pdbx_seq_one_letter_code
_entity_poly.pdbx_strand_id
1 'polypeptide(L)'
;DADGAVRLVAFDGAGVPVVSVDELRLQKMSREQLGAAVAGGDPLYEVRWVDVPVPAAPSGTPGAGLPPDVVVAHVEPGGDVRTSVADVLETVQDFLAASTDDESSRLAVVTRGGIAGTLPDPATAAVWGLLRSAQTEHPGRIVVVDVPAEDASAGAETQSELLAALASGEPQLVVQGGKLSAPRLMAVSVETAPTASTWNPDGTVLITGASGALGQLVARHVVAEYGVRHLLLVSRRGAEGSEELAAELTGAGASVAFAACDVADRESLAAALAAVPDDHPLTAVIHAAGVLDDGVVTALTPDRVDTVMRPKVDGARHLHELTRDADLAA
;
A
#
# COMPACT_ATOMS: atom_id res chain seq x y z
N ASP A 1 14.04 -10.21 24.01
CA ASP A 1 13.99 -11.46 24.79
C ASP A 1 12.96 -12.43 24.26
N ALA A 2 13.06 -13.70 24.66
CA ALA A 2 12.44 -14.89 24.08
C ALA A 2 10.89 -14.90 23.93
N ASP A 3 10.21 -13.81 24.29
CA ASP A 3 8.75 -13.63 24.27
C ASP A 3 8.25 -12.56 23.26
N GLY A 4 9.14 -11.92 22.49
CA GLY A 4 8.73 -10.92 21.49
C GLY A 4 8.34 -9.54 22.05
N ALA A 5 8.72 -9.24 23.30
CA ALA A 5 8.56 -7.92 23.88
C ALA A 5 9.59 -6.93 23.32
N VAL A 6 9.17 -5.71 23.02
CA VAL A 6 10.04 -4.60 22.58
C VAL A 6 10.02 -3.46 23.58
N ARG A 7 11.18 -2.90 23.87
CA ARG A 7 11.32 -1.66 24.64
C ARG A 7 11.22 -0.49 23.67
N LEU A 8 10.37 0.48 23.98
CA LEU A 8 10.19 1.68 23.16
C LEU A 8 10.68 2.89 23.94
N VAL A 9 11.57 3.68 23.35
CA VAL A 9 11.96 4.98 23.89
C VAL A 9 11.75 6.00 22.78
N ALA A 10 10.88 6.98 23.03
CA ALA A 10 10.64 8.10 22.13
C ALA A 10 11.35 9.34 22.67
N PHE A 11 11.90 10.14 21.76
CA PHE A 11 12.60 11.39 22.07
C PHE A 11 11.92 12.54 21.32
N ASP A 12 11.98 13.75 21.86
CA ASP A 12 11.59 14.95 21.13
C ASP A 12 12.64 15.33 20.06
N GLY A 13 12.36 16.38 19.29
CA GLY A 13 13.27 16.90 18.27
C GLY A 13 14.61 17.44 18.81
N ALA A 14 14.74 17.62 20.13
CA ALA A 14 15.99 18.00 20.80
C ALA A 14 16.76 16.78 21.35
N GLY A 15 16.27 15.57 21.13
CA GLY A 15 16.87 14.33 21.63
C GLY A 15 16.61 14.07 23.12
N VAL A 16 15.63 14.74 23.72
CA VAL A 16 15.22 14.53 25.12
C VAL A 16 14.17 13.40 25.16
N PRO A 17 14.33 12.37 26.01
CA PRO A 17 13.36 11.28 26.10
C PRO A 17 12.01 11.80 26.61
N VAL A 18 10.95 11.57 25.82
CA VAL A 18 9.56 11.97 26.13
C VAL A 18 8.70 10.80 26.60
N VAL A 19 9.00 9.59 26.13
CA VAL A 19 8.30 8.36 26.55
C VAL A 19 9.32 7.24 26.65
N SER A 20 9.27 6.49 27.75
CA SER A 20 9.93 5.18 27.84
C SER A 20 8.89 4.13 28.21
N VAL A 21 8.70 3.17 27.33
CA VAL A 21 7.95 1.95 27.59
C VAL A 21 8.97 0.84 27.77
N ASP A 22 9.12 0.39 29.00
CA ASP A 22 10.07 -0.67 29.35
C ASP A 22 9.72 -1.99 28.66
N GLU A 23 8.42 -2.24 28.43
CA GLU A 23 7.94 -3.44 27.78
C GLU A 23 6.62 -3.22 27.03
N LEU A 24 6.66 -3.37 25.70
CA LEU A 24 5.47 -3.46 24.85
C LEU A 24 5.32 -4.90 24.37
N ARG A 25 4.21 -5.54 24.75
CA ARG A 25 3.84 -6.90 24.32
C ARG A 25 2.65 -6.84 23.38
N LEU A 26 2.87 -7.26 22.13
CA LEU A 26 1.78 -7.47 21.17
C LEU A 26 1.12 -8.82 21.49
N GLN A 27 -0.14 -8.79 21.92
CA GLN A 27 -0.88 -10.04 22.14
C GLN A 27 -1.47 -10.55 20.83
N LYS A 28 -1.32 -11.86 20.59
CA LYS A 28 -2.06 -12.54 19.53
C LYS A 28 -3.54 -12.54 19.92
N MET A 29 -4.38 -11.91 19.10
CA MET A 29 -5.83 -12.10 19.22
C MET A 29 -6.18 -13.58 18.99
N SER A 30 -7.01 -14.15 19.85
CA SER A 30 -7.50 -15.51 19.67
C SER A 30 -8.45 -15.59 18.47
N ARG A 31 -8.60 -16.80 17.89
CA ARG A 31 -9.61 -17.02 16.84
C ARG A 31 -11.02 -16.74 17.34
N GLU A 32 -11.31 -17.00 18.61
CA GLU A 32 -12.63 -16.66 19.18
C GLU A 32 -12.84 -15.14 19.30
N GLN A 33 -11.81 -14.38 19.69
CA GLN A 33 -11.89 -12.92 19.78
C GLN A 33 -12.09 -12.29 18.40
N LEU A 34 -11.34 -12.77 17.40
CA LEU A 34 -11.50 -12.33 16.01
C LEU A 34 -12.87 -12.74 15.45
N GLY A 35 -13.30 -13.97 15.72
CA GLY A 35 -14.62 -14.48 15.32
C GLY A 35 -15.78 -13.71 15.95
N ALA A 36 -15.66 -13.29 17.21
CA ALA A 36 -16.67 -12.47 17.89
C ALA A 36 -16.75 -11.05 17.33
N ALA A 37 -15.61 -10.45 16.94
CA ALA A 37 -15.58 -9.15 16.26
C ALA A 37 -16.25 -9.24 14.87
N VAL A 38 -15.93 -10.29 14.11
CA VAL A 38 -16.50 -10.51 12.77
C VAL A 38 -17.98 -10.91 12.81
N ALA A 39 -18.40 -11.71 13.80
CA ALA A 39 -19.79 -12.15 13.99
C ALA A 39 -20.74 -10.98 14.32
N GLY A 40 -20.22 -9.82 14.72
CA GLY A 40 -20.97 -8.58 14.88
C GLY A 40 -21.43 -7.95 13.56
N GLY A 41 -21.03 -8.49 12.40
CA GLY A 41 -21.33 -7.89 11.10
C GLY A 41 -20.54 -6.61 10.88
N ASP A 42 -19.24 -6.64 11.20
CA ASP A 42 -18.35 -5.49 11.03
C ASP A 42 -18.45 -4.99 9.58
N PRO A 43 -18.85 -3.73 9.35
CA PRO A 43 -18.97 -3.22 8.01
C PRO A 43 -17.61 -3.25 7.34
N LEU A 44 -17.55 -3.72 6.09
CA LEU A 44 -16.39 -3.41 5.26
C LEU A 44 -16.37 -1.91 5.02
N TYR A 45 -15.19 -1.34 4.89
CA TYR A 45 -15.05 0.08 4.59
C TYR A 45 -14.39 0.27 3.23
N GLU A 46 -14.84 1.28 2.50
CA GLU A 46 -14.19 1.74 1.28
C GLU A 46 -13.84 3.23 1.38
N VAL A 47 -12.85 3.65 0.61
CA VAL A 47 -12.52 5.07 0.45
C VAL A 47 -13.44 5.66 -0.60
N ARG A 48 -14.27 6.63 -0.21
CA ARG A 48 -15.08 7.44 -1.12
C ARG A 48 -14.55 8.86 -1.18
N TRP A 49 -14.51 9.42 -2.38
CA TRP A 49 -14.19 10.83 -2.62
C TRP A 49 -15.47 11.66 -2.49
N VAL A 50 -15.51 12.54 -1.49
CA VAL A 50 -16.68 13.35 -1.15
C VAL A 50 -16.43 14.80 -1.51
N ASP A 51 -17.38 15.43 -2.20
CA ASP A 51 -17.31 16.86 -2.54
C ASP A 51 -17.10 17.72 -1.28
N VAL A 52 -16.09 18.58 -1.32
CA VAL A 52 -15.83 19.58 -0.28
C VAL A 52 -16.12 20.99 -0.82
N PRO A 53 -16.63 21.90 0.02
CA PRO A 53 -16.90 23.27 -0.42
C PRO A 53 -15.63 23.92 -0.95
N VAL A 54 -15.70 24.50 -2.14
CA VAL A 54 -14.63 25.34 -2.67
C VAL A 54 -14.71 26.67 -1.93
N PRO A 55 -13.71 27.05 -1.13
CA PRO A 55 -13.71 28.36 -0.49
C PRO A 55 -13.75 29.43 -1.58
N ALA A 56 -14.54 30.49 -1.37
CA ALA A 56 -14.44 31.66 -2.24
C ALA A 56 -12.99 32.11 -2.22
N ALA A 57 -12.39 32.27 -3.41
CA ALA A 57 -11.02 32.77 -3.51
C ALA A 57 -10.91 34.01 -2.61
N PRO A 58 -9.90 34.10 -1.73
CA PRO A 58 -9.74 35.29 -0.92
C PRO A 58 -9.76 36.50 -1.85
N SER A 59 -10.33 37.61 -1.38
CA SER A 59 -10.44 38.86 -2.15
C SER A 59 -9.07 39.49 -2.36
N GLY A 60 -8.17 38.77 -3.04
CA GLY A 60 -6.85 39.16 -3.43
C GLY A 60 -6.87 39.70 -4.84
N THR A 61 -5.86 40.50 -5.16
CA THR A 61 -5.58 40.95 -6.52
C THR A 61 -5.60 39.77 -7.49
N PRO A 62 -6.36 39.85 -8.61
CA PRO A 62 -6.25 38.88 -9.70
C PRO A 62 -4.77 38.70 -10.08
N GLY A 63 -4.27 37.47 -10.04
CA GLY A 63 -2.86 37.15 -10.28
C GLY A 63 -1.95 37.10 -9.04
N ALA A 64 -2.51 37.09 -7.82
CA ALA A 64 -1.72 36.81 -6.62
C ALA A 64 -1.06 35.42 -6.71
N GLY A 65 0.25 35.39 -6.44
CA GLY A 65 1.07 34.18 -6.35
C GLY A 65 0.56 33.20 -5.28
N LEU A 66 1.12 31.99 -5.26
CA LEU A 66 1.00 31.13 -4.08
C LEU A 66 1.58 31.85 -2.84
N PRO A 67 1.08 31.55 -1.63
CA PRO A 67 1.67 32.06 -0.40
C PRO A 67 3.17 31.72 -0.34
N PRO A 68 4.04 32.63 0.14
CA PRO A 68 5.49 32.41 0.15
C PRO A 68 5.93 31.26 1.07
N ASP A 69 5.07 30.86 2.02
CA ASP A 69 5.20 29.70 2.92
C ASP A 69 4.85 28.36 2.24
N VAL A 70 4.45 28.35 0.97
CA VAL A 70 4.05 27.13 0.25
C VAL A 70 5.11 26.74 -0.77
N VAL A 71 5.72 25.58 -0.56
CA VAL A 71 6.60 24.91 -1.53
C VAL A 71 5.76 23.94 -2.36
N VAL A 72 5.94 23.92 -3.68
CA VAL A 72 5.19 23.01 -4.58
C VAL A 72 6.13 22.00 -5.21
N ALA A 73 5.75 20.72 -5.14
CA ALA A 73 6.38 19.63 -5.85
C ALA A 73 5.37 18.96 -6.79
N HIS A 74 5.83 18.54 -7.96
CA HIS A 74 4.99 17.88 -8.97
C HIS A 74 5.43 16.43 -9.17
N VAL A 75 4.47 15.52 -9.28
CA VAL A 75 4.70 14.10 -9.53
C VAL A 75 3.82 13.67 -10.70
N GLU A 76 4.48 13.37 -11.82
CA GLU A 76 3.83 12.94 -13.05
C GLU A 76 3.62 11.41 -13.07
N PRO A 77 2.54 10.91 -13.72
CA PRO A 77 2.28 9.47 -13.85
C PRO A 77 3.25 8.79 -14.81
N GLY A 78 3.27 7.45 -14.81
CA GLY A 78 4.05 6.64 -15.75
C GLY A 78 5.54 6.51 -15.42
N GLY A 79 5.98 7.06 -14.28
CA GLY A 79 7.34 6.88 -13.75
C GLY A 79 7.58 5.49 -13.13
N ASP A 80 8.84 5.19 -12.84
CA ASP A 80 9.17 4.02 -12.01
C ASP A 80 8.73 4.28 -10.56
N VAL A 81 8.01 3.33 -9.99
CA VAL A 81 7.42 3.44 -8.64
C VAL A 81 8.47 3.73 -7.58
N ARG A 82 9.65 3.08 -7.64
CA ARG A 82 10.69 3.29 -6.61
C ARG A 82 11.33 4.64 -6.75
N THR A 83 11.67 5.04 -7.96
CA THR A 83 12.24 6.36 -8.23
C THR A 83 11.28 7.45 -7.76
N SER A 84 9.99 7.38 -8.11
CA SER A 84 9.01 8.37 -7.66
C SER A 84 8.86 8.45 -6.14
N VAL A 85 8.88 7.32 -5.43
CA VAL A 85 8.81 7.31 -3.96
C VAL A 85 10.09 7.85 -3.33
N ALA A 86 11.26 7.51 -3.87
CA ALA A 86 12.54 8.00 -3.38
C ALA A 86 12.68 9.52 -3.57
N ASP A 87 12.35 10.03 -4.75
CA ASP A 87 12.43 11.46 -5.07
C ASP A 87 11.48 12.28 -4.19
N VAL A 88 10.26 11.78 -3.94
CA VAL A 88 9.30 12.44 -3.05
C VAL A 88 9.73 12.33 -1.59
N LEU A 89 10.32 11.20 -1.16
CA LEU A 89 10.86 11.08 0.19
C LEU A 89 11.96 12.12 0.43
N GLU A 90 12.91 12.25 -0.50
CA GLU A 90 13.96 13.27 -0.43
C GLU A 90 13.36 14.67 -0.38
N THR A 91 12.38 14.97 -1.25
CA THR A 91 11.67 16.26 -1.25
C THR A 91 11.01 16.57 0.11
N VAL A 92 10.36 15.57 0.73
CA VAL A 92 9.72 15.72 2.04
C VAL A 92 10.78 15.93 3.13
N GLN A 93 11.87 15.15 3.12
CA GLN A 93 12.95 15.27 4.10
C GLN A 93 13.65 16.62 4.02
N ASP A 94 13.97 17.08 2.81
CA ASP A 94 14.58 18.39 2.56
C ASP A 94 13.67 19.53 3.00
N PHE A 95 12.38 19.45 2.65
CA PHE A 95 11.40 20.43 3.10
C PHE A 95 11.33 20.51 4.63
N LEU A 96 11.19 19.37 5.30
CA LEU A 96 11.10 19.33 6.77
C LEU A 96 12.37 19.85 7.44
N ALA A 97 13.54 19.50 6.91
CA ALA A 97 14.82 20.01 7.41
C ALA A 97 14.94 21.52 7.24
N ALA A 98 14.59 22.05 6.06
CA ALA A 98 14.67 23.48 5.75
C ALA A 98 13.65 24.34 6.52
N SER A 99 12.54 23.75 6.97
CA SER A 99 11.44 24.44 7.65
C SER A 99 11.29 24.01 9.12
N THR A 100 12.38 23.61 9.76
CA THR A 100 12.40 23.20 11.18
C THR A 100 11.93 24.33 12.11
N ASP A 101 12.29 25.58 11.82
CA ASP A 101 11.93 26.75 12.65
C ASP A 101 10.64 27.46 12.20
N ASP A 102 10.01 26.99 11.11
CA ASP A 102 8.79 27.58 10.55
C ASP A 102 7.70 26.53 10.36
N GLU A 103 6.90 26.35 11.41
CA GLU A 103 5.74 25.45 11.44
C GLU A 103 4.60 25.91 10.51
N SER A 104 4.64 27.16 10.00
CA SER A 104 3.62 27.65 9.06
C SER A 104 3.90 27.26 7.61
N SER A 105 5.14 26.91 7.30
CA SER A 105 5.55 26.42 5.98
C SER A 105 4.86 25.10 5.64
N ARG A 106 4.39 24.99 4.38
CA ARG A 106 3.67 23.83 3.86
C ARG A 106 4.27 23.33 2.54
N LEU A 107 4.32 22.01 2.38
CA LEU A 107 4.62 21.35 1.12
C LEU A 107 3.31 20.92 0.45
N ALA A 108 3.04 21.45 -0.73
CA ALA A 108 1.98 20.98 -1.61
C ALA A 108 2.56 20.02 -2.66
N VAL A 109 2.13 18.76 -2.64
CA VAL A 109 2.52 17.77 -3.65
C VAL A 109 1.35 17.60 -4.63
N VAL A 110 1.58 17.97 -5.88
CA VAL A 110 0.60 17.89 -6.96
C VAL A 110 0.86 16.65 -7.80
N THR A 111 -0.11 15.75 -7.88
CA THR A 111 -0.06 14.53 -8.69
C THR A 111 -1.01 14.61 -9.89
N ARG A 112 -0.73 13.84 -10.95
CA ARG A 112 -1.65 13.65 -12.10
C ARG A 112 -1.96 12.16 -12.32
N GLY A 113 -2.12 11.44 -11.23
CA GLY A 113 -2.21 9.99 -11.17
C GLY A 113 -3.61 9.43 -11.33
N GLY A 114 -4.65 10.28 -11.26
CA GLY A 114 -6.03 9.84 -11.28
C GLY A 114 -6.37 8.99 -10.05
N ILE A 115 -5.96 9.43 -8.85
CA ILE A 115 -6.05 8.64 -7.61
C ILE A 115 -7.49 8.26 -7.22
N ALA A 116 -8.47 9.04 -7.68
CA ALA A 116 -9.90 8.75 -7.51
C ALA A 116 -10.50 7.84 -8.59
N GLY A 117 -9.73 7.52 -9.63
CA GLY A 117 -10.15 6.65 -10.73
C GLY A 117 -10.12 5.17 -10.36
N THR A 118 -10.63 4.34 -11.26
CA THR A 118 -10.66 2.88 -11.10
C THR A 118 -9.30 2.21 -11.31
N LEU A 119 -8.41 2.88 -12.05
CA LEU A 119 -7.06 2.42 -12.37
C LEU A 119 -6.09 3.58 -12.15
N PRO A 120 -5.79 3.93 -10.89
CA PRO A 120 -4.81 4.97 -10.60
C PRO A 120 -3.43 4.53 -11.07
N ASP A 121 -2.61 5.51 -11.46
CA ASP A 121 -1.21 5.25 -11.82
C ASP A 121 -0.45 4.68 -10.60
N PRO A 122 0.24 3.53 -10.71
CA PRO A 122 0.90 2.89 -9.57
C PRO A 122 2.00 3.73 -8.88
N ALA A 123 2.73 4.55 -9.64
CA ALA A 123 3.84 5.35 -9.10
C ALA A 123 3.32 6.48 -8.23
N THR A 124 2.36 7.24 -8.74
CA THR A 124 1.66 8.28 -7.97
C THR A 124 0.86 7.67 -6.80
N ALA A 125 0.20 6.52 -6.97
CA ALA A 125 -0.49 5.84 -5.87
C ALA A 125 0.45 5.44 -4.71
N ALA A 126 1.68 4.98 -5.03
CA ALA A 126 2.69 4.68 -4.02
C ALA A 126 3.17 5.94 -3.28
N VAL A 127 3.35 7.05 -4.01
CA VAL A 127 3.66 8.37 -3.44
C VAL A 127 2.55 8.84 -2.48
N TRP A 128 1.28 8.67 -2.85
CA TRP A 128 0.15 8.95 -1.95
C TRP A 128 0.21 8.12 -0.67
N GLY A 129 0.67 6.86 -0.76
CA GLY A 129 0.93 6.01 0.42
C GLY A 129 1.97 6.61 1.36
N LEU A 130 3.13 7.02 0.83
CA LEU A 130 4.20 7.67 1.59
C LEU A 130 3.70 8.97 2.27
N LEU A 131 3.03 9.83 1.51
CA LEU A 131 2.60 11.14 1.98
C LEU A 131 1.54 11.04 3.07
N ARG A 132 0.66 10.02 3.05
CA ARG A 132 -0.29 9.77 4.14
C ARG A 132 0.41 9.46 5.47
N SER A 133 1.49 8.69 5.43
CA SER A 133 2.31 8.45 6.62
C SER A 133 2.97 9.75 7.09
N ALA A 134 3.59 10.49 6.17
CA ALA A 134 4.23 11.77 6.48
C ALA A 134 3.24 12.81 7.07
N GLN A 135 2.00 12.85 6.59
CA GLN A 135 0.93 13.70 7.14
C GLN A 135 0.53 13.32 8.56
N THR A 136 0.60 12.03 8.91
CA THR A 136 0.32 11.57 10.27
C THR A 136 1.44 11.97 11.21
N GLU A 137 2.69 11.93 10.74
CA GLU A 137 3.87 12.34 11.51
C GLU A 137 4.02 13.86 11.62
N HIS A 138 3.61 14.60 10.58
CA HIS A 138 3.70 16.07 10.50
C HIS A 138 2.35 16.70 10.11
N PRO A 139 1.35 16.74 11.02
CA PRO A 139 0.02 17.24 10.72
C PRO A 139 0.00 18.68 10.20
N GLY A 140 -0.72 18.93 9.11
CA GLY A 140 -0.90 20.27 8.53
C GLY A 140 0.29 20.79 7.71
N ARG A 141 1.42 20.09 7.69
CA ARG A 141 2.64 20.51 6.96
C ARG A 141 2.65 20.06 5.50
N ILE A 142 1.89 19.04 5.14
CA ILE A 142 1.88 18.43 3.80
C ILE A 142 0.45 18.35 3.28
N VAL A 143 0.21 18.87 2.08
CA VAL A 143 -1.06 18.78 1.36
C VAL A 143 -0.83 18.05 0.05
N VAL A 144 -1.66 17.06 -0.28
CA VAL A 144 -1.57 16.30 -1.53
C VAL A 144 -2.78 16.60 -2.39
N VAL A 145 -2.56 16.95 -3.64
CA VAL A 145 -3.60 17.35 -4.59
C VAL A 145 -3.43 16.57 -5.89
N ASP A 146 -4.40 15.75 -6.27
CA ASP A 146 -4.43 15.13 -7.59
C ASP A 146 -5.23 16.01 -8.55
N VAL A 147 -4.65 16.32 -9.71
CA VAL A 147 -5.26 17.14 -10.77
C VAL A 147 -5.33 16.33 -12.07
N PRO A 148 -6.26 16.64 -13.00
CA PRO A 148 -6.38 15.90 -14.24
C PRO A 148 -5.12 15.98 -15.11
N ALA A 149 -4.93 14.96 -15.95
CA ALA A 149 -3.76 14.80 -16.82
C ALA A 149 -3.74 15.73 -18.06
N GLU A 150 -4.72 16.61 -18.26
CA GLU A 150 -4.80 17.61 -19.35
C GLU A 150 -4.72 19.03 -18.74
N ASP A 151 -4.10 20.09 -19.25
CA ASP A 151 -3.32 20.38 -20.47
C ASP A 151 -2.12 21.28 -20.06
N ALA A 152 -0.96 21.14 -20.70
CA ALA A 152 0.27 21.89 -20.38
C ALA A 152 0.20 23.43 -20.60
N SER A 153 -0.97 23.95 -20.99
CA SER A 153 -1.28 25.39 -21.10
C SER A 153 -1.84 26.01 -19.81
N ALA A 154 -2.05 25.20 -18.77
CA ALA A 154 -2.85 25.51 -17.59
C ALA A 154 -2.10 26.06 -16.37
N GLY A 155 -0.87 26.58 -16.50
CA GLY A 155 -0.08 27.02 -15.32
C GLY A 155 -0.82 27.98 -14.37
N ALA A 156 -1.66 28.88 -14.90
CA ALA A 156 -2.50 29.77 -14.10
C ALA A 156 -3.76 29.08 -13.52
N GLU A 157 -4.36 28.13 -14.25
CA GLU A 157 -5.53 27.37 -13.80
C GLU A 157 -5.15 26.39 -12.68
N THR A 158 -4.04 25.66 -12.85
CA THR A 158 -3.46 24.78 -11.82
C THR A 158 -3.08 25.56 -10.56
N GLN A 159 -2.57 26.79 -10.70
CA GLN A 159 -2.29 27.64 -9.54
C GLN A 159 -3.57 28.07 -8.80
N SER A 160 -4.65 28.42 -9.53
CA SER A 160 -5.94 28.75 -8.93
C SER A 160 -6.56 27.56 -8.21
N GLU A 161 -6.48 26.37 -8.81
CA GLU A 161 -6.95 25.12 -8.22
C GLU A 161 -6.18 24.78 -6.94
N LEU A 162 -4.85 24.94 -6.97
CA LEU A 162 -4.00 24.72 -5.81
C LEU A 162 -4.30 25.72 -4.67
N LEU A 163 -4.53 27.00 -4.99
CA LEU A 163 -4.95 27.99 -4.01
C LEU A 163 -6.28 27.61 -3.34
N ALA A 164 -7.26 27.17 -4.13
CA ALA A 164 -8.55 26.71 -3.61
C ALA A 164 -8.41 25.45 -2.74
N ALA A 165 -7.58 24.50 -3.18
CA ALA A 165 -7.24 23.29 -2.44
C ALA A 165 -6.61 23.61 -1.08
N LEU A 166 -5.60 24.49 -1.04
CA LEU A 166 -4.95 24.93 0.20
C LEU A 166 -5.91 25.69 1.13
N ALA A 167 -6.83 26.48 0.59
CA ALA A 167 -7.81 27.22 1.37
C ALA A 167 -8.90 26.32 1.98
N SER A 168 -9.11 25.11 1.43
CA SER A 168 -10.12 24.16 1.92
C SER A 168 -9.79 23.61 3.31
N GLY A 169 -8.50 23.58 3.67
CA GLY A 169 -8.00 22.98 4.91
C GLY A 169 -7.97 21.44 4.89
N GLU A 170 -8.31 20.80 3.77
CA GLU A 170 -8.21 19.35 3.62
C GLU A 170 -6.75 18.94 3.32
N PRO A 171 -6.25 17.85 3.92
CA PRO A 171 -4.88 17.39 3.69
C PRO A 171 -4.71 16.65 2.35
N GLN A 172 -5.80 16.12 1.80
CA GLN A 172 -5.80 15.28 0.60
C GLN A 172 -6.99 15.65 -0.26
N LEU A 173 -6.72 16.03 -1.52
CA LEU A 173 -7.74 16.49 -2.45
C LEU A 173 -7.57 15.88 -3.83
N VAL A 174 -8.70 15.73 -4.52
CA VAL A 174 -8.78 15.55 -5.98
C VAL A 174 -9.51 16.76 -6.55
N VAL A 175 -8.96 17.31 -7.63
CA VAL A 175 -9.56 18.36 -8.42
C VAL A 175 -10.14 17.75 -9.69
N GLN A 176 -11.42 17.95 -9.96
CA GLN A 176 -12.02 17.50 -11.21
C GLN A 176 -13.14 18.44 -11.65
N GLY A 177 -13.00 19.06 -12.83
CA GLY A 177 -14.02 19.96 -13.38
C GLY A 177 -14.35 21.15 -12.46
N GLY A 178 -13.34 21.74 -11.80
CA GLY A 178 -13.50 22.85 -10.86
C GLY A 178 -14.10 22.47 -9.50
N LYS A 179 -14.32 21.17 -9.24
CA LYS A 179 -14.73 20.66 -7.93
C LYS A 179 -13.53 20.15 -7.16
N LEU A 180 -13.64 20.25 -5.84
CA LEU A 180 -12.72 19.65 -4.89
C LEU A 180 -13.44 18.48 -4.21
N SER A 181 -12.77 17.34 -4.08
CA SER A 181 -13.25 16.20 -3.30
C SER A 181 -12.14 15.67 -2.40
N ALA A 182 -12.49 15.20 -1.22
CA ALA A 182 -11.54 14.64 -0.24
C ALA A 182 -11.87 13.19 0.10
N PRO A 183 -10.87 12.34 0.42
CA PRO A 183 -11.10 10.94 0.71
C PRO A 183 -11.74 10.78 2.10
N ARG A 184 -12.74 9.90 2.20
CA ARG A 184 -13.43 9.53 3.44
C ARG A 184 -13.61 8.02 3.50
N LEU A 185 -13.33 7.44 4.65
CA LEU A 185 -13.60 6.02 4.89
C LEU A 185 -15.08 5.85 5.23
N MET A 186 -15.82 5.11 4.41
CA MET A 186 -17.27 4.91 4.57
C MET A 186 -17.62 3.43 4.65
N ALA A 187 -18.58 3.10 5.51
CA ALA A 187 -19.10 1.76 5.64
C ALA A 187 -19.81 1.32 4.35
N VAL A 188 -19.52 0.10 3.91
CA VAL A 188 -20.14 -0.57 2.78
C VAL A 188 -21.01 -1.68 3.33
N SER A 189 -22.28 -1.65 2.94
CA SER A 189 -23.17 -2.79 3.14
C SER A 189 -22.80 -3.87 2.13
N VAL A 190 -22.17 -4.93 2.61
CA VAL A 190 -21.96 -6.13 1.79
C VAL A 190 -23.27 -6.89 1.81
N GLU A 191 -24.01 -6.88 0.69
CA GLU A 191 -25.04 -7.89 0.49
C GLU A 191 -24.31 -9.23 0.46
N THR A 192 -24.64 -10.13 1.39
CA THR A 192 -24.14 -11.51 1.41
C THR A 192 -24.70 -12.27 0.22
N ALA A 193 -24.20 -11.99 -0.98
CA ALA A 193 -24.44 -12.79 -2.15
C ALA A 193 -23.58 -14.07 -2.03
N PRO A 194 -24.19 -15.27 -1.98
CA PRO A 194 -23.43 -16.49 -2.14
C PRO A 194 -23.15 -16.65 -3.63
N THR A 195 -22.05 -16.06 -4.09
CA THR A 195 -21.32 -16.66 -5.20
C THR A 195 -20.02 -17.08 -4.60
N ALA A 196 -19.97 -18.31 -4.08
CA ALA A 196 -18.71 -19.01 -4.05
C ALA A 196 -18.16 -18.90 -5.47
N SER A 197 -17.17 -18.03 -5.68
CA SER A 197 -16.26 -18.27 -6.79
C SER A 197 -15.75 -19.67 -6.49
N THR A 198 -16.24 -20.65 -7.25
CA THR A 198 -15.77 -22.01 -7.08
C THR A 198 -14.39 -22.01 -7.71
N TRP A 199 -13.37 -21.85 -6.87
CA TRP A 199 -11.99 -22.04 -7.27
C TRP A 199 -11.92 -23.40 -7.96
N ASN A 200 -11.25 -23.46 -9.11
CA ASN A 200 -11.09 -24.72 -9.81
C ASN A 200 -10.32 -25.69 -8.89
N PRO A 201 -10.96 -26.75 -8.36
CA PRO A 201 -10.31 -27.64 -7.40
C PRO A 201 -9.13 -28.38 -8.03
N ASP A 202 -9.14 -28.55 -9.36
CA ASP A 202 -8.09 -29.20 -10.15
C ASP A 202 -7.01 -28.20 -10.62
N GLY A 203 -7.20 -26.90 -10.38
CA GLY A 203 -6.23 -25.86 -10.70
C GLY A 203 -5.21 -25.63 -9.59
N THR A 204 -4.03 -25.15 -9.96
CA THR A 204 -2.97 -24.76 -9.02
C THR A 204 -3.17 -23.34 -8.53
N VAL A 205 -3.03 -23.15 -7.22
CA VAL A 205 -2.98 -21.84 -6.55
C VAL A 205 -1.54 -21.52 -6.18
N LEU A 206 -1.02 -20.41 -6.71
CA LEU A 206 0.26 -19.86 -6.30
C LEU A 206 0.08 -18.97 -5.06
N ILE A 207 0.87 -19.21 -4.02
CA ILE A 207 0.95 -18.34 -2.85
C ILE A 207 2.40 -17.86 -2.69
N THR A 208 2.63 -16.56 -2.86
CA THR A 208 3.95 -15.96 -2.59
C THR A 208 4.06 -15.53 -1.13
N GLY A 209 5.29 -15.47 -0.61
CA GLY A 209 5.48 -15.21 0.82
C GLY A 209 4.95 -16.36 1.68
N ALA A 210 4.87 -17.58 1.13
CA ALA A 210 4.23 -18.72 1.77
C ALA A 210 4.88 -19.13 3.10
N SER A 211 6.17 -18.83 3.30
CA SER A 211 6.85 -19.06 4.58
C SER A 211 6.48 -18.04 5.67
N GLY A 212 5.85 -16.92 5.31
CA GLY A 212 5.43 -15.87 6.25
C GLY A 212 4.07 -16.18 6.88
N ALA A 213 3.80 -15.58 8.05
CA ALA A 213 2.61 -15.88 8.85
C ALA A 213 1.29 -15.78 8.04
N LEU A 214 1.13 -14.73 7.24
CA LEU A 214 -0.07 -14.56 6.40
C LEU A 214 -0.16 -15.61 5.29
N GLY A 215 0.94 -15.87 4.58
CA GLY A 215 0.97 -16.88 3.51
C GLY A 215 0.59 -18.27 4.02
N GLN A 216 1.10 -18.67 5.20
CA GLN A 216 0.73 -19.95 5.80
C GLN A 216 -0.73 -20.01 6.28
N LEU A 217 -1.27 -18.90 6.79
CA LEU A 217 -2.68 -18.84 7.18
C LEU A 217 -3.60 -18.95 5.97
N VAL A 218 -3.27 -18.24 4.89
CA VAL A 218 -4.03 -18.27 3.65
C VAL A 218 -3.97 -19.66 3.02
N ALA A 219 -2.79 -20.30 2.98
CA ALA A 219 -2.64 -21.66 2.45
C ALA A 219 -3.57 -22.65 3.16
N ARG A 220 -3.64 -22.60 4.51
CA ARG A 220 -4.58 -23.43 5.28
C ARG A 220 -6.03 -23.10 4.96
N HIS A 221 -6.35 -21.82 4.86
CA HIS A 221 -7.72 -21.35 4.61
C HIS A 221 -8.24 -21.81 3.24
N VAL A 222 -7.45 -21.66 2.17
CA VAL A 222 -7.89 -22.06 0.83
C VAL A 222 -8.05 -23.58 0.69
N VAL A 223 -7.25 -24.37 1.40
CA VAL A 223 -7.40 -25.84 1.41
C VAL A 223 -8.62 -26.29 2.22
N ALA A 224 -8.84 -25.66 3.38
CA ALA A 224 -9.91 -26.04 4.31
C ALA A 224 -11.29 -25.55 3.86
N GLU A 225 -11.40 -24.28 3.45
CA GLU A 225 -12.68 -23.63 3.19
C GLU A 225 -13.03 -23.58 1.69
N TYR A 226 -12.03 -23.51 0.81
CA TYR A 226 -12.23 -23.42 -0.65
C TYR A 226 -11.93 -24.73 -1.39
N GLY A 227 -11.51 -25.77 -0.67
CA GLY A 227 -11.28 -27.10 -1.26
C GLY A 227 -10.11 -27.16 -2.25
N VAL A 228 -9.20 -26.18 -2.24
CA VAL A 228 -8.01 -26.19 -3.11
C VAL A 228 -7.17 -27.43 -2.85
N ARG A 229 -6.70 -28.08 -3.93
CA ARG A 229 -5.90 -29.31 -3.85
C ARG A 229 -4.51 -29.20 -4.44
N HIS A 230 -4.22 -28.19 -5.24
CA HIS A 230 -2.90 -28.00 -5.83
C HIS A 230 -2.34 -26.64 -5.41
N LEU A 231 -1.21 -26.66 -4.70
CA LEU A 231 -0.55 -25.46 -4.18
C LEU A 231 0.87 -25.36 -4.71
N LEU A 232 1.22 -24.17 -5.22
CA LEU A 232 2.59 -23.75 -5.42
C LEU A 232 2.94 -22.71 -4.35
N LEU A 233 3.74 -23.10 -3.37
CA LEU A 233 4.16 -22.26 -2.25
C LEU A 233 5.54 -21.67 -2.53
N VAL A 234 5.58 -20.35 -2.75
CA VAL A 234 6.80 -19.62 -3.13
C VAL A 234 7.32 -18.80 -1.96
N SER A 235 8.61 -18.98 -1.65
CA SER A 235 9.37 -18.09 -0.79
C SER A 235 10.86 -18.20 -1.10
N ARG A 236 11.67 -17.23 -0.68
CA ARG A 236 13.14 -17.27 -0.88
C ARG A 236 13.80 -18.53 -0.28
N ARG A 237 13.22 -19.09 0.78
CA ARG A 237 13.72 -20.28 1.49
C ARG A 237 13.13 -21.60 0.95
N GLY A 238 12.19 -21.53 0.02
CA GLY A 238 11.48 -22.72 -0.45
C GLY A 238 10.78 -23.46 0.69
N ALA A 239 11.05 -24.77 0.80
CA ALA A 239 10.45 -25.65 1.80
C ALA A 239 11.09 -25.54 3.20
N GLU A 240 12.25 -24.90 3.33
CA GLU A 240 13.01 -24.86 4.59
C GLU A 240 12.18 -24.21 5.72
N GLY A 241 11.97 -24.96 6.80
CA GLY A 241 11.17 -24.52 7.94
C GLY A 241 9.65 -24.54 7.71
N SER A 242 9.18 -25.24 6.67
CA SER A 242 7.76 -25.39 6.33
C SER A 242 7.29 -26.84 6.38
N GLU A 243 8.02 -27.73 7.06
CA GLU A 243 7.74 -29.17 7.12
C GLU A 243 6.39 -29.48 7.79
N GLU A 244 6.08 -28.77 8.89
CA GLU A 244 4.79 -28.90 9.58
C GLU A 244 3.63 -28.46 8.68
N LEU A 245 3.77 -27.31 8.01
CA LEU A 245 2.77 -26.81 7.06
C LEU A 245 2.57 -27.81 5.91
N ALA A 246 3.64 -28.35 5.34
CA ALA A 246 3.57 -29.32 4.28
C ALA A 246 2.79 -30.58 4.71
N ALA A 247 3.10 -31.11 5.90
CA ALA A 247 2.43 -32.27 6.47
C ALA A 247 0.94 -32.00 6.76
N GLU A 248 0.60 -30.84 7.30
CA GLU A 248 -0.78 -30.42 7.56
C GLU A 248 -1.60 -30.35 6.27
N LEU A 249 -1.10 -29.63 5.26
CA LEU A 249 -1.80 -29.45 3.99
C LEU A 249 -1.93 -30.76 3.21
N THR A 250 -0.89 -31.60 3.23
CA THR A 250 -0.93 -32.94 2.62
C THR A 250 -1.90 -33.86 3.35
N GLY A 251 -1.92 -33.82 4.69
CA GLY A 251 -2.88 -34.54 5.51
C GLY A 251 -4.34 -34.11 5.26
N ALA A 252 -4.54 -32.85 4.83
CA ALA A 252 -5.83 -32.32 4.38
C ALA A 252 -6.14 -32.64 2.90
N GLY A 253 -5.28 -33.39 2.21
CA GLY A 253 -5.49 -33.86 0.84
C GLY A 253 -4.95 -32.95 -0.27
N ALA A 254 -4.16 -31.93 0.06
CA ALA A 254 -3.52 -31.07 -0.95
C ALA A 254 -2.16 -31.63 -1.41
N SER A 255 -1.88 -31.51 -2.70
CA SER A 255 -0.54 -31.59 -3.28
C SER A 255 0.16 -30.24 -3.13
N VAL A 256 1.33 -30.24 -2.50
CA VAL A 256 2.09 -29.03 -2.19
C VAL A 256 3.45 -29.08 -2.87
N ALA A 257 3.68 -28.16 -3.80
CA ALA A 257 5.00 -27.89 -4.37
C ALA A 257 5.60 -26.65 -3.69
N PHE A 258 6.85 -26.73 -3.25
CA PHE A 258 7.60 -25.58 -2.76
C PHE A 258 8.62 -25.15 -3.81
N ALA A 259 8.72 -23.85 -4.05
CA ALA A 259 9.76 -23.27 -4.87
C ALA A 259 10.56 -22.22 -4.08
N ALA A 260 11.88 -22.41 -4.04
CA ALA A 260 12.82 -21.40 -3.57
C ALA A 260 12.97 -20.33 -4.65
N CYS A 261 12.28 -19.20 -4.47
CA CYS A 261 12.20 -18.14 -5.46
C CYS A 261 12.07 -16.78 -4.77
N ASP A 262 12.88 -15.81 -5.23
CA ASP A 262 12.65 -14.39 -4.98
C ASP A 262 11.68 -13.87 -6.04
N VAL A 263 10.49 -13.42 -5.63
CA VAL A 263 9.47 -12.90 -6.56
C VAL A 263 9.90 -11.62 -7.27
N ALA A 264 10.88 -10.90 -6.72
CA ALA A 264 11.50 -9.76 -7.38
C ALA A 264 12.56 -10.16 -8.42
N ASP A 265 12.92 -11.44 -8.52
CA ASP A 265 13.71 -11.99 -9.62
C ASP A 265 12.76 -12.56 -10.67
N ARG A 266 12.64 -11.86 -11.80
CA ARG A 266 11.72 -12.22 -12.88
C ARG A 266 12.05 -13.57 -13.51
N GLU A 267 13.32 -13.92 -13.66
CA GLU A 267 13.72 -15.19 -14.26
C GLU A 267 13.46 -16.36 -13.30
N SER A 268 13.77 -16.17 -12.02
CA SER A 268 13.46 -17.14 -10.97
C SER A 268 11.95 -17.39 -10.89
N LEU A 269 11.13 -16.34 -10.93
CA LEU A 269 9.68 -16.46 -10.90
C LEU A 269 9.13 -17.15 -12.15
N ALA A 270 9.64 -16.83 -13.34
CA ALA A 270 9.26 -17.51 -14.58
C ALA A 270 9.58 -19.01 -14.53
N ALA A 271 10.73 -19.39 -13.98
CA ALA A 271 11.10 -20.79 -13.79
C ALA A 271 10.17 -21.52 -12.80
N ALA A 272 9.78 -20.86 -11.71
CA ALA A 272 8.83 -21.42 -10.75
C ALA A 272 7.43 -21.62 -11.36
N LEU A 273 6.97 -20.67 -12.18
CA LEU A 273 5.69 -20.77 -12.89
C LEU A 273 5.70 -21.86 -13.96
N ALA A 274 6.80 -22.03 -14.69
CA ALA A 274 6.95 -23.07 -15.72
C ALA A 274 6.99 -24.50 -15.14
N ALA A 275 7.18 -24.65 -13.81
CA ALA A 275 7.12 -25.93 -13.13
C ALA A 275 5.70 -26.37 -12.77
N VAL A 276 4.68 -25.52 -12.98
CA VAL A 276 3.28 -25.87 -12.77
C VAL A 276 2.86 -26.90 -13.83
N PRO A 277 2.30 -28.07 -13.46
CA PRO A 277 1.89 -29.09 -14.42
C PRO A 277 0.74 -28.63 -15.33
N ASP A 278 0.80 -29.01 -16.61
CA ASP A 278 -0.27 -28.71 -17.58
C ASP A 278 -1.62 -29.35 -17.20
N ASP A 279 -1.60 -30.51 -16.54
CA ASP A 279 -2.80 -31.20 -16.06
C ASP A 279 -3.48 -30.45 -14.89
N HIS A 280 -2.75 -29.56 -14.22
CA HIS A 280 -3.20 -28.76 -13.07
C HIS A 280 -2.76 -27.30 -13.24
N PRO A 281 -3.31 -26.58 -14.23
CA PRO A 281 -2.79 -25.27 -14.64
C PRO A 281 -2.94 -24.24 -13.51
N LEU A 282 -2.13 -23.18 -13.56
CA LEU A 282 -2.26 -22.05 -12.64
C LEU A 282 -3.62 -21.38 -12.85
N THR A 283 -4.42 -21.29 -11.79
CA THR A 283 -5.77 -20.70 -11.82
C THR A 283 -5.98 -19.60 -10.78
N ALA A 284 -5.06 -19.44 -9.83
CA ALA A 284 -5.11 -18.31 -8.92
C ALA A 284 -3.73 -17.90 -8.39
N VAL A 285 -3.58 -16.60 -8.08
CA VAL A 285 -2.36 -16.03 -7.49
C VAL A 285 -2.70 -15.24 -6.25
N ILE A 286 -2.13 -15.64 -5.11
CA ILE A 286 -2.19 -14.90 -3.85
C ILE A 286 -0.81 -14.33 -3.56
N HIS A 287 -0.68 -13.01 -3.66
CA HIS A 287 0.58 -12.32 -3.38
C HIS A 287 0.66 -11.87 -1.91
N ALA A 288 1.30 -12.68 -1.05
CA ALA A 288 1.53 -12.35 0.35
C ALA A 288 3.02 -12.12 0.67
N ALA A 289 3.87 -11.98 -0.35
CA ALA A 289 5.27 -11.61 -0.17
C ALA A 289 5.40 -10.17 0.33
N GLY A 290 6.16 -10.01 1.42
CA GLY A 290 6.42 -8.70 1.98
C GLY A 290 7.39 -8.79 3.14
N VAL A 291 8.14 -7.71 3.34
CA VAL A 291 8.95 -7.48 4.53
C VAL A 291 8.55 -6.12 5.11
N LEU A 292 8.83 -5.94 6.39
CA LEU A 292 8.65 -4.68 7.10
C LEU A 292 10.01 -4.18 7.53
N ASP A 293 10.18 -2.86 7.48
CA ASP A 293 11.36 -2.16 7.97
C ASP A 293 10.93 -0.74 8.38
N ASP A 294 10.15 -0.68 9.46
CA ASP A 294 9.38 0.51 9.83
C ASP A 294 10.27 1.65 10.35
N GLY A 295 10.02 2.87 9.90
CA GLY A 295 10.71 4.07 10.36
C GLY A 295 9.86 5.32 10.15
N VAL A 296 10.13 6.35 10.97
CA VAL A 296 9.59 7.70 10.74
C VAL A 296 10.17 8.29 9.46
N VAL A 297 9.41 9.15 8.79
CA VAL A 297 9.74 9.72 7.47
C VAL A 297 11.12 10.37 7.44
N THR A 298 11.54 11.03 8.53
CA THR A 298 12.84 11.69 8.67
C THR A 298 14.02 10.73 8.85
N ALA A 299 13.75 9.45 9.18
CA ALA A 299 14.77 8.42 9.39
C ALA A 299 14.73 7.30 8.32
N LEU A 300 13.82 7.39 7.34
CA LEU A 300 13.81 6.48 6.20
C LEU A 300 15.02 6.75 5.31
N THR A 301 15.72 5.69 4.92
CA THR A 301 16.80 5.75 3.94
C THR A 301 16.38 5.07 2.64
N PRO A 302 17.01 5.39 1.50
CA PRO A 302 16.72 4.73 0.23
C PRO A 302 16.79 3.20 0.31
N ASP A 303 17.77 2.64 1.02
CA ASP A 303 17.94 1.20 1.19
C ASP A 303 16.77 0.54 1.93
N ARG A 304 16.21 1.21 2.95
CA ARG A 304 15.05 0.71 3.70
C ARG A 304 13.80 0.71 2.82
N VAL A 305 13.61 1.77 2.04
CA VAL A 305 12.50 1.88 1.07
C VAL A 305 12.62 0.80 0.00
N ASP A 306 13.79 0.62 -0.62
CA ASP A 306 13.98 -0.42 -1.65
C ASP A 306 13.71 -1.82 -1.07
N THR A 307 14.20 -2.09 0.14
CA THR A 307 14.00 -3.37 0.82
C THR A 307 12.53 -3.76 0.96
N VAL A 308 11.66 -2.83 1.37
CA VAL A 308 10.22 -3.10 1.55
C VAL A 308 9.43 -3.08 0.25
N MET A 309 9.85 -2.25 -0.71
CA MET A 309 9.18 -2.13 -2.01
C MET A 309 9.44 -3.34 -2.88
N ARG A 310 10.67 -3.87 -2.90
CA ARG A 310 11.09 -4.97 -3.79
C ARG A 310 10.11 -6.16 -3.82
N PRO A 311 9.76 -6.83 -2.71
CA PRO A 311 8.87 -7.99 -2.77
C PRO A 311 7.42 -7.62 -3.13
N LYS A 312 6.96 -6.39 -2.85
CA LYS A 312 5.58 -5.94 -3.06
C LYS A 312 5.34 -5.38 -4.46
N VAL A 313 6.25 -4.52 -4.92
CA VAL A 313 6.15 -3.76 -6.16
C VAL A 313 6.69 -4.57 -7.34
N ASP A 314 7.96 -4.97 -7.29
CA ASP A 314 8.54 -5.79 -8.37
C ASP A 314 7.87 -7.15 -8.42
N GLY A 315 7.63 -7.76 -7.25
CA GLY A 315 6.92 -9.03 -7.15
C GLY A 315 5.54 -8.98 -7.81
N ALA A 316 4.73 -7.96 -7.50
CA ALA A 316 3.41 -7.81 -8.13
C ALA A 316 3.52 -7.51 -9.63
N ARG A 317 4.47 -6.66 -10.07
CA ARG A 317 4.69 -6.37 -11.49
C ARG A 317 5.08 -7.63 -12.27
N HIS A 318 6.05 -8.41 -11.78
CA HIS A 318 6.48 -9.62 -12.45
C HIS A 318 5.37 -10.67 -12.48
N LEU A 319 4.61 -10.84 -11.40
CA LEU A 319 3.42 -11.71 -11.41
C LEU A 319 2.44 -11.26 -12.48
N HIS A 320 2.05 -9.98 -12.49
CA HIS A 320 1.14 -9.43 -13.49
C HIS A 320 1.63 -9.70 -14.93
N GLU A 321 2.90 -9.42 -15.22
CA GLU A 321 3.47 -9.63 -16.55
C GLU A 321 3.53 -11.11 -16.96
N LEU A 322 3.93 -11.99 -16.05
CA LEU A 322 4.16 -13.42 -16.33
C LEU A 322 2.86 -14.23 -16.34
N THR A 323 1.80 -13.74 -15.70
CA THR A 323 0.50 -14.42 -15.64
C THR A 323 -0.59 -13.70 -16.43
N ARG A 324 -0.25 -12.68 -17.24
CA ARG A 324 -1.23 -11.87 -17.99
C ARG A 324 -2.14 -12.66 -18.93
N ASP A 325 -1.63 -13.77 -19.45
CA ASP A 325 -2.30 -14.63 -20.43
C ASP A 325 -2.84 -15.92 -19.78
N ALA A 326 -2.71 -16.07 -18.45
CA ALA A 326 -3.29 -17.19 -17.72
C ALA A 326 -4.77 -16.94 -17.43
N ASP A 327 -5.57 -18.00 -17.48
CA ASP A 327 -7.00 -17.98 -17.16
C ASP A 327 -7.21 -17.99 -15.63
N LEU A 328 -6.80 -16.89 -14.98
CA LEU A 328 -6.86 -16.74 -13.53
C LEU A 328 -8.28 -16.40 -13.08
N ALA A 329 -8.79 -17.16 -12.11
CA ALA A 329 -10.04 -16.90 -11.42
C ALA A 329 -9.88 -15.93 -10.24
N ALA A 330 -8.66 -15.78 -9.71
CA ALA A 330 -8.32 -14.92 -8.58
C ALA A 330 -6.85 -14.49 -8.57
#